data_AF-A0A9D9KYC0-F1
#
_entry.id   AF-A0A9D9KYC0-F1
#
_cell.length_a   1.000
_cell.length_b   1.000
_cell.length_c   1.000
_cell.angle_alpha   90.00
_cell.angle_beta   90.00
_cell.angle_gamma   90.00
#
_symmetry.space_group_name_H-M   'P 1'
#
loop_
_entity.id
_entity.type
_entity.pdbx_description
1 polymer ?
#
loop_
_entity_poly.entity_id
_entity_poly.type
_entity_poly.pdbx_seq_one_letter_code
_entity_poly.pdbx_strand_id
1 'polypeptide(L)'
;CCGLVLTDKFIENEADKAKSFVESYKKAGAALDTETAKQTAGKYFKQSSDVLDISLQWISFDDLDISEETYTLLTDKVKKYGLSDNPPTYEEFV
;
A
#
# COMPACT_ATOMS: atom_id res chain seq x y z
N CYS A 1 -4.75 4.38 4.76
CA CYS A 1 -3.82 3.98 3.69
C CYS A 1 -2.66 3.24 4.36
N CYS A 2 -2.33 2.05 3.87
CA CYS A 2 -1.17 1.28 4.34
C CYS A 2 -0.08 1.37 3.28
N GLY A 3 1.18 1.47 3.69
CA GLY A 3 2.33 1.38 2.79
C GLY A 3 2.96 -0.01 2.86
N LEU A 4 3.43 -0.52 1.72
CA LEU A 4 4.33 -1.66 1.68
C LEU A 4 5.75 -1.14 1.88
N VAL A 5 6.39 -1.51 2.99
CA VAL A 5 7.76 -1.07 3.32
C VAL A 5 8.72 -2.24 3.24
N LEU A 6 9.89 -2.00 2.65
CA LEU A 6 11.02 -2.93 2.63
C LEU A 6 12.15 -2.32 3.45
N THR A 7 12.89 -3.15 4.18
CA THR A 7 14.07 -2.65 4.93
C THR A 7 15.18 -2.27 3.97
N ASP A 8 15.93 -1.20 4.27
CA ASP A 8 17.11 -0.76 3.51
C ASP A 8 18.06 -1.92 3.22
N LYS A 9 18.35 -2.74 4.24
CA LYS A 9 19.21 -3.93 4.11
C LYS A 9 18.75 -4.88 3.01
N PHE A 10 17.45 -5.04 2.79
CA PHE A 10 16.92 -5.91 1.74
C PHE A 10 17.01 -5.24 0.37
N ILE A 11 16.71 -3.95 0.28
CA ILE A 11 16.82 -3.18 -0.96
C ILE A 11 18.28 -3.15 -1.44
N GLU A 12 19.23 -2.91 -0.54
CA GLU A 12 20.65 -2.78 -0.86
C GLU A 12 21.30 -4.13 -1.19
N ASN A 13 21.05 -5.16 -0.39
CA ASN A 13 21.74 -6.46 -0.58
C ASN A 13 21.07 -7.36 -1.61
N GLU A 14 19.80 -7.12 -1.92
CA GLU A 14 18.97 -7.99 -2.76
C GLU A 14 18.18 -7.18 -3.79
N ALA A 15 18.80 -6.13 -4.37
CA ALA A 15 18.16 -5.14 -5.23
C ALA A 15 17.28 -5.73 -6.35
N ASP A 16 17.77 -6.74 -7.07
CA ASP A 16 17.01 -7.40 -8.14
C ASP A 16 15.76 -8.12 -7.61
N LYS A 17 15.86 -8.74 -6.42
CA LYS A 17 14.73 -9.41 -5.78
C LYS A 17 13.73 -8.39 -5.23
N ALA A 18 14.21 -7.29 -4.64
CA ALA A 18 13.37 -6.20 -4.16
C ALA A 18 12.57 -5.58 -5.33
N LYS A 19 13.25 -5.29 -6.45
CA LYS A 19 12.61 -4.80 -7.68
C LYS A 19 11.58 -5.80 -8.22
N SER A 20 11.96 -7.06 -8.37
CA SER A 20 11.05 -8.10 -8.87
C SER A 20 9.83 -8.29 -7.97
N PHE A 21 10.00 -8.19 -6.65
CA PHE A 21 8.91 -8.25 -5.68
C PHE A 21 7.93 -7.09 -5.86
N VAL A 22 8.42 -5.86 -5.94
CA VAL A 22 7.57 -4.66 -6.12
C VAL A 22 6.86 -4.68 -7.48
N GLU A 23 7.55 -5.06 -8.56
CA GLU A 23 6.93 -5.23 -9.88
C GLU A 23 5.81 -6.27 -9.86
N SER A 24 6.03 -7.40 -9.19
CA SER A 24 5.02 -8.45 -9.04
C SER A 24 3.85 -7.99 -8.18
N TYR A 25 4.11 -7.20 -7.13
CA TYR A 25 3.08 -6.61 -6.27
C TYR A 25 2.19 -5.64 -7.06
N LYS A 26 2.78 -4.73 -7.83
CA LYS A 26 2.05 -3.81 -8.71
C LYS A 26 1.21 -4.57 -9.74
N LYS A 27 1.80 -5.59 -10.38
CA LYS A 27 1.09 -6.43 -11.35
C LYS A 27 -0.09 -7.17 -10.70
N ALA A 28 0.07 -7.67 -9.48
CA ALA A 28 -1.01 -8.33 -8.76
C ALA A 28 -2.14 -7.35 -8.43
N GLY A 29 -1.83 -6.13 -7.97
CA GLY A 29 -2.82 -5.07 -7.74
C GLY A 29 -3.62 -4.72 -9.00
N ALA A 30 -2.92 -4.46 -10.11
CA ALA A 30 -3.55 -4.13 -11.39
C ALA A 30 -4.40 -5.27 -11.99
N ALA A 31 -4.11 -6.52 -11.64
CA ALA A 31 -4.87 -7.70 -12.06
C ALA A 31 -5.99 -8.09 -11.09
N LEU A 32 -6.11 -7.40 -9.94
CA LEU A 32 -7.04 -7.76 -8.89
C LEU A 32 -8.43 -7.16 -9.14
N ASP A 33 -9.21 -7.80 -10.01
CA ASP A 33 -10.62 -7.44 -10.20
C ASP A 33 -11.48 -7.74 -8.94
N THR A 34 -12.70 -7.20 -8.91
CA THR A 34 -13.62 -7.32 -7.77
C THR A 34 -13.90 -8.78 -7.38
N GLU A 35 -14.04 -9.67 -8.36
CA GLU A 35 -14.33 -11.09 -8.10
C GLU A 35 -13.12 -11.78 -7.47
N THR A 36 -11.94 -11.59 -8.06
CA THR A 36 -10.67 -12.13 -7.60
C THR A 36 -10.32 -11.58 -6.23
N ALA A 37 -10.57 -10.28 -5.98
CA ALA A 37 -10.42 -9.64 -4.68
C ALA A 37 -11.28 -10.33 -3.62
N LYS A 38 -12.56 -10.55 -3.91
CA LYS A 38 -13.51 -11.20 -2.99
C LYS A 38 -13.14 -12.64 -2.71
N GLN A 39 -12.79 -13.43 -3.73
CA GLN A 39 -12.37 -14.81 -3.57
C GLN A 39 -11.08 -14.91 -2.74
N THR A 40 -10.10 -14.04 -3.03
CA THR A 40 -8.83 -13.98 -2.29
C THR A 40 -9.07 -13.59 -0.84
N ALA A 41 -9.85 -12.53 -0.60
CA ALA A 41 -10.21 -12.08 0.73
C ALA A 41 -10.97 -13.15 1.51
N GLY A 42 -11.94 -13.84 0.91
CA GLY A 42 -12.69 -14.93 1.55
C GLY A 42 -11.83 -16.13 1.91
N LYS A 43 -10.75 -16.37 1.17
CA LYS A 43 -9.79 -17.45 1.45
C LYS A 43 -8.90 -17.13 2.66
N TYR A 44 -8.43 -15.89 2.77
CA TYR A 44 -7.42 -15.51 3.77
C TYR A 44 -7.97 -14.76 4.98
N PHE A 45 -9.11 -14.09 4.85
CA PHE A 45 -9.76 -13.36 5.92
C PHE A 45 -10.91 -14.19 6.50
N LYS A 46 -11.00 -14.25 7.83
CA LYS A 46 -12.06 -14.95 8.55
C LYS A 46 -13.32 -14.08 8.68
N GLN A 47 -13.81 -13.54 7.57
CA GLN A 47 -14.96 -12.64 7.49
C GLN A 47 -16.08 -13.26 6.66
N SER A 48 -17.34 -12.87 6.91
CA SER A 48 -18.46 -13.31 6.08
C SER A 48 -18.41 -12.65 4.70
N SER A 49 -19.05 -13.29 3.70
CA SER A 49 -19.14 -12.74 2.34
C SER A 49 -19.72 -11.32 2.33
N ASP A 50 -20.81 -11.09 3.08
CA ASP A 50 -21.49 -9.79 3.09
C ASP A 50 -20.60 -8.67 3.63
N VAL A 51 -19.73 -8.98 4.61
CA VAL A 51 -18.75 -8.01 5.13
C VAL A 51 -17.68 -7.70 4.09
N LEU A 52 -17.24 -8.70 3.33
CA LEU A 52 -16.26 -8.50 2.25
C LEU A 52 -16.87 -7.69 1.10
N ASP A 53 -18.13 -7.93 0.74
CA ASP A 53 -18.85 -7.18 -0.29
C ASP A 53 -18.94 -5.69 0.04
N ILE A 54 -19.23 -5.35 1.30
CA ILE A 54 -19.24 -3.96 1.74
C ILE A 54 -17.82 -3.39 1.75
N SER A 55 -16.84 -4.12 2.28
CA SER A 55 -15.47 -3.62 2.42
C SER A 55 -14.83 -3.30 1.07
N LEU A 56 -15.00 -4.19 0.09
CA LEU A 56 -14.38 -4.06 -1.24
C LEU A 56 -15.01 -2.96 -2.11
N GLN A 57 -16.15 -2.39 -1.72
CA GLN A 57 -16.69 -1.19 -2.37
C GLN A 57 -15.87 0.07 -2.05
N TRP A 58 -15.14 0.08 -0.94
CA TRP A 58 -14.38 1.24 -0.45
C TRP A 58 -12.86 1.07 -0.59
N ILE A 59 -12.42 -0.07 -1.13
CA ILE A 59 -11.00 -0.41 -1.26
C ILE A 59 -10.69 -0.60 -2.74
N SER A 60 -9.70 0.13 -3.24
CA SER A 60 -9.13 -0.06 -4.58
C SER A 60 -7.64 -0.39 -4.46
N PHE A 61 -7.14 -1.17 -5.42
CA PHE A 61 -5.74 -1.54 -5.60
C PHE A 61 -5.20 -1.13 -6.98
N ASP A 62 -5.92 -0.25 -7.69
CA ASP A 62 -5.65 0.08 -9.09
C ASP A 62 -4.36 0.88 -9.28
N ASP A 63 -4.09 1.79 -8.33
CA ASP A 63 -2.86 2.58 -8.28
C ASP A 63 -2.22 2.44 -6.90
N LEU A 64 -1.03 1.84 -6.90
CA LEU A 64 -0.25 1.56 -5.69
C LEU A 64 0.96 2.48 -5.57
N ASP A 65 1.15 3.41 -6.50
CA ASP A 65 2.21 4.39 -6.41
C ASP A 65 1.89 5.45 -5.36
N ILE A 66 2.91 5.75 -4.54
CA ILE A 66 2.83 6.81 -3.56
C ILE A 66 3.25 8.08 -4.28
N SER A 67 2.31 8.95 -4.65
CA SER A 67 2.66 10.24 -5.21
C SER A 67 3.21 11.19 -4.14
N GLU A 68 4.13 12.06 -4.54
CA GLU A 68 4.67 13.12 -3.68
C GLU A 68 3.56 14.02 -3.12
N GLU A 69 2.52 14.30 -3.92
CA GLU A 69 1.34 15.05 -3.48
C GLU A 69 0.61 14.34 -2.33
N THR A 70 0.33 13.04 -2.48
CA THR A 70 -0.38 12.25 -1.47
C THR A 70 0.45 12.14 -0.18
N TYR A 71 1.77 11.96 -0.32
CA TYR A 71 2.68 11.93 0.81
C TYR A 71 2.75 13.27 1.54
N THR A 72 2.84 14.38 0.80
CA THR A 72 2.85 15.74 1.36
C THR A 72 1.55 16.03 2.11
N LEU A 73 0.40 15.66 1.54
CA LEU A 73 -0.90 15.79 2.22
C LEU A 73 -0.95 15.03 3.55
N LEU A 74 -0.31 13.85 3.63
CA LEU A 74 -0.22 13.07 4.85
C LEU A 74 0.70 13.74 5.87
N THR A 75 1.90 14.15 5.47
CA THR A 75 2.87 14.78 6.40
C THR A 75 2.37 16.12 6.92
N ASP A 76 1.65 16.91 6.12
CA ASP A 76 0.98 18.14 6.56
C ASP A 76 -0.09 17.87 7.62
N LYS A 77 -0.88 16.80 7.47
CA LYS A 77 -1.86 16.40 8.49
C LYS A 77 -1.17 15.97 9.79
N VAL A 78 -0.11 15.17 9.68
CA VAL A 78 0.67 14.69 10.84
C VAL A 78 1.27 15.88 11.61
N LYS A 79 1.81 16.88 10.91
CA LYS A 79 2.28 18.14 11.51
C LYS A 79 1.14 18.93 12.13
N LYS A 80 0.04 19.15 11.39
CA LYS A 80 -1.12 19.94 11.83
C LYS A 80 -1.74 19.40 13.12
N TYR A 81 -1.79 18.07 13.27
CA TYR A 81 -2.36 17.43 14.45
C TYR A 81 -1.32 17.17 15.56
N GLY A 82 -0.09 17.66 15.42
CA GLY A 82 0.96 17.54 16.44
C GLY A 82 1.42 16.10 16.68
N LEU A 83 1.31 15.23 15.67
CA LEU A 83 1.74 13.83 15.75
C LEU A 83 3.25 13.68 15.46
N SER A 84 3.81 14.58 14.66
CA SER A 84 5.25 14.71 14.43
C SER A 84 5.57 16.13 13.98
N ASP A 85 6.57 16.75 14.61
CA ASP A 85 7.03 18.10 14.24
C ASP A 85 7.89 18.09 12.97
N ASN A 86 8.59 16.99 12.71
CA ASN A 86 9.52 16.84 11.59
C ASN A 86 9.43 15.45 10.94
N PRO A 87 8.33 15.12 10.24
CA PRO A 87 8.26 13.91 9.42
C PRO A 87 9.30 13.96 8.29
N PRO A 88 9.81 12.80 7.83
CA PRO A 88 10.80 12.73 6.77
C PRO A 88 10.27 13.29 5.44
N THR A 89 11.16 13.77 4.58
CA THR A 89 10.79 14.17 3.22
C THR A 89 10.33 12.96 2.40
N TYR A 90 9.78 13.22 1.21
CA TYR A 90 9.38 12.16 0.31
C TYR A 90 10.58 11.28 -0.08
N GLU A 91 11.69 11.89 -0.47
CA GLU A 91 12.91 11.21 -0.93
C GLU A 91 13.65 10.46 0.19
N GLU A 92 13.45 10.87 1.44
CA GLU A 92 14.01 10.19 2.61
C GLU A 92 13.28 8.89 2.94
N PHE A 93 12.04 8.72 2.47
CA PHE A 93 11.16 7.63 2.91
C PHE A 93 10.59 6.76 1.78
N VAL A 94 10.37 7.33 0.59
CA VAL A 94 9.77 6.66 -0.59
C VAL A 94 10.82 6.46 -1.67
#